data_AF-A0A4S2IXD3-F1
#
_entry.id   AF-A0A4S2IXD3-F1
#
_cell.length_a   1.000
_cell.length_b   1.000
_cell.length_c   1.000
_cell.angle_alpha   90.00
_cell.angle_beta   90.00
_cell.angle_gamma   90.00
#
_symmetry.space_group_name_H-M   'P 1'
#
loop_
_entity.id
_entity.type
_entity.pdbx_description
1 polymer ?
#
loop_
_entity_poly.entity_id
_entity_poly.type
_entity_poly.pdbx_seq_one_letter_code
_entity_poly.pdbx_strand_id
1 'polypeptide(L)'
;MHHLARFTCTLGEPDHYVNLVTSGPHQAVDTIGEQRTTIVRKRARAATTLAVLLAATSVGGCGARSDTGPNSAATEAGSGTQSTDTAPADWGKGDYEKAMKRLTRTLRDTDAELVDSGFPDVMDGISRTFRTPGERPYRLDVDCAAPGTGELTLTLKRGDEEQDWAVTCNDQEADRFNIPATDKPFTASIAAPDSKATGVIHWQLVTVRENRAADDCGDDIKGCDG
;
A
#
# COMPACT_ATOMS: atom_id res chain seq x y z
N MET A 1 6.36 -55.30 -20.70
CA MET A 1 5.84 -55.08 -19.33
C MET A 1 6.93 -55.51 -18.37
N HIS A 2 7.48 -54.54 -17.64
CA HIS A 2 8.75 -54.61 -16.92
C HIS A 2 8.64 -55.24 -15.53
N HIS A 3 9.82 -55.68 -15.07
CA HIS A 3 10.19 -56.42 -13.86
C HIS A 3 9.79 -55.83 -12.50
N LEU A 4 9.68 -56.76 -11.53
CA LEU A 4 9.73 -56.63 -10.07
C LEU A 4 10.78 -55.63 -9.52
N ALA A 5 10.49 -55.03 -8.35
CA ALA A 5 11.38 -55.09 -7.20
C ALA A 5 10.66 -54.69 -5.89
N ARG A 6 10.87 -55.49 -4.85
CA ARG A 6 10.50 -55.26 -3.44
C ARG A 6 11.56 -54.34 -2.81
N PHE A 7 11.14 -53.38 -1.99
CA PHE A 7 12.04 -52.66 -1.10
C PHE A 7 11.84 -53.13 0.35
N THR A 8 12.92 -53.62 0.93
CA THR A 8 13.12 -53.90 2.36
C THR A 8 13.58 -52.61 3.06
N CYS A 9 12.92 -52.23 4.15
CA CYS A 9 13.41 -51.17 5.05
C CYS A 9 14.23 -51.80 6.19
N THR A 10 15.51 -51.43 6.26
CA THR A 10 16.41 -51.70 7.38
C THR A 10 16.25 -50.61 8.46
N LEU A 11 15.95 -51.01 9.69
CA LEU A 11 16.01 -50.17 10.89
C LEU A 11 17.48 -49.97 11.29
N GLY A 12 17.92 -48.72 11.39
CA GLY A 12 19.22 -48.33 11.95
C GLY A 12 19.05 -47.73 13.35
N GLU A 13 19.78 -48.27 14.31
CA GLU A 13 19.99 -47.73 15.67
C GLU A 13 20.66 -46.34 15.64
N PRO A 14 20.33 -45.44 16.57
CA PRO A 14 21.20 -44.33 16.95
C PRO A 14 21.89 -44.61 18.28
N ASP A 15 23.22 -44.78 18.21
CA ASP A 15 24.11 -44.79 19.36
C ASP A 15 24.19 -43.41 20.03
N HIS A 16 24.25 -43.46 21.36
CA HIS A 16 24.46 -42.35 22.26
C HIS A 16 25.81 -41.65 22.03
N TYR A 17 25.81 -40.32 21.99
CA TYR A 17 26.96 -39.52 22.46
C TYR A 17 26.49 -38.33 23.30
N VAL A 18 26.77 -38.44 24.59
CA VAL A 18 26.77 -37.36 25.58
C VAL A 18 28.07 -36.59 25.38
N ASN A 19 28.03 -35.26 25.33
CA ASN A 19 29.21 -34.45 25.62
C ASN A 19 28.88 -33.21 26.43
N LEU A 20 29.77 -32.99 27.39
CA LEU A 20 29.67 -32.09 28.52
C LEU A 20 29.79 -30.61 28.16
N VAL A 21 29.16 -29.84 29.03
CA VAL A 21 29.26 -28.40 29.33
C VAL A 21 30.70 -27.86 29.31
N THR A 22 30.88 -26.69 28.70
CA THR A 22 31.82 -25.66 29.19
C THR A 22 31.17 -24.28 29.11
N SER A 23 31.02 -23.66 30.28
CA SER A 23 30.58 -22.28 30.49
C SER A 23 31.79 -21.35 30.50
N GLY A 24 31.71 -20.17 29.89
CA GLY A 24 32.75 -19.14 29.87
C GLY A 24 32.25 -17.82 29.26
N PRO A 25 32.83 -16.67 29.63
CA PRO A 25 32.06 -15.53 30.14
C PRO A 25 31.76 -14.39 29.13
N HIS A 26 30.79 -13.58 29.54
CA HIS A 26 30.41 -12.24 29.08
C HIS A 26 31.52 -11.45 28.37
N GLN A 27 31.24 -11.03 27.12
CA GLN A 27 31.82 -9.82 26.57
C GLN A 27 30.72 -8.81 26.23
N ALA A 28 31.02 -7.59 26.61
CA ALA A 28 30.16 -6.44 26.63
C ALA A 28 29.74 -6.00 25.22
N VAL A 29 28.51 -5.51 25.20
CA VAL A 29 27.85 -4.85 24.08
C VAL A 29 28.41 -3.43 23.98
N ASP A 30 29.09 -3.12 22.89
CA ASP A 30 29.30 -1.74 22.43
C ASP A 30 28.73 -1.65 21.01
N THR A 31 27.42 -1.38 20.94
CA THR A 31 26.76 -1.02 19.68
C THR A 31 26.63 0.49 19.66
N ILE A 32 27.61 1.14 19.04
CA ILE A 32 27.56 2.56 18.68
C ILE A 32 26.39 2.73 17.70
N GLY A 33 25.38 3.47 18.13
CA GLY A 33 24.18 3.77 17.37
C GLY A 33 24.49 4.62 16.14
N GLU A 34 24.44 4.00 14.97
CA GLU A 34 24.33 4.71 13.70
C GLU A 34 22.86 5.13 13.52
N GLN A 35 22.52 6.35 13.94
CA GLN A 35 21.27 6.98 13.54
C GLN A 35 21.32 7.27 12.04
N ARG A 36 20.82 6.34 11.23
CA ARG A 36 20.49 6.61 9.84
C ARG A 36 19.20 7.41 9.81
N THR A 37 19.35 8.71 9.66
CA THR A 37 18.26 9.65 9.36
C THR A 37 17.71 9.31 7.98
N THR A 38 16.62 8.55 7.91
CA THR A 38 15.88 8.31 6.66
C THR A 38 15.22 9.62 6.25
N ILE A 39 15.80 10.30 5.27
CA ILE A 39 15.24 11.52 4.70
C ILE A 39 14.03 11.12 3.86
N VAL A 40 12.84 11.26 4.44
CA VAL A 40 11.56 11.11 3.72
C VAL A 40 11.45 12.23 2.68
N ARG A 41 11.72 11.91 1.42
CA ARG A 41 11.45 12.83 0.29
C ARG A 41 9.97 12.72 -0.09
N LYS A 42 9.12 13.51 0.58
CA LYS A 42 7.77 13.78 0.08
C LYS A 42 7.87 14.55 -1.24
N ARG A 43 7.50 13.93 -2.36
CA ARG A 43 7.32 14.66 -3.63
C ARG A 43 5.98 15.39 -3.58
N ALA A 44 6.02 16.72 -3.47
CA ALA A 44 4.86 17.55 -3.75
C ALA A 44 4.58 17.47 -5.26
N ARG A 45 3.39 16.98 -5.64
CA ARG A 45 2.93 17.02 -7.03
C ARG A 45 2.71 18.48 -7.41
N ALA A 46 3.52 18.99 -8.34
CA ALA A 46 3.33 20.30 -8.94
C ALA A 46 2.02 20.27 -9.76
N ALA A 47 1.02 21.02 -9.31
CA ALA A 47 -0.21 21.22 -10.05
C ALA A 47 0.06 22.15 -11.24
N THR A 48 0.22 21.56 -12.43
CA THR A 48 0.34 22.32 -13.67
C THR A 48 -1.03 22.85 -14.08
N THR A 49 -1.39 24.05 -13.65
CA THR A 49 -2.58 24.75 -14.13
C THR A 49 -2.37 25.24 -15.57
N LEU A 50 -2.98 24.56 -16.54
CA LEU A 50 -3.12 25.05 -17.91
C LEU A 50 -4.17 26.17 -17.95
N ALA A 51 -3.71 27.42 -18.11
CA ALA A 51 -4.58 28.55 -18.37
C ALA A 51 -4.96 28.59 -19.86
N VAL A 52 -6.22 28.29 -20.17
CA VAL A 52 -6.81 28.50 -21.50
C VAL A 52 -7.34 29.93 -21.57
N LEU A 53 -6.66 30.79 -22.33
CA LEU A 53 -7.13 32.14 -22.68
C LEU A 53 -8.11 32.05 -23.86
N LEU A 54 -9.41 32.17 -23.56
CA LEU A 54 -10.44 32.41 -24.56
C LEU A 54 -10.66 33.93 -24.69
N ALA A 55 -10.16 34.50 -25.77
CA ALA A 55 -10.53 35.85 -26.19
C ALA A 55 -11.82 35.77 -27.03
N ALA A 56 -12.89 36.40 -26.55
CA ALA A 56 -14.09 36.67 -27.33
C ALA A 56 -14.42 38.16 -27.21
N THR A 57 -14.28 38.87 -28.33
CA THR A 57 -14.79 40.22 -28.54
C THR A 57 -16.25 40.16 -28.97
N SER A 58 -17.13 40.93 -28.32
CA SER A 58 -18.32 41.47 -28.99
C SER A 58 -18.86 42.71 -28.29
N VAL A 59 -19.58 43.49 -29.09
CA VAL A 59 -19.84 44.92 -29.03
C VAL A 59 -21.24 45.20 -28.42
N GLY A 60 -21.34 46.26 -27.62
CA GLY A 60 -22.50 47.16 -27.60
C GLY A 60 -23.62 46.89 -26.59
N GLY A 61 -24.07 47.94 -25.89
CA GLY A 61 -25.37 47.98 -25.23
C GLY A 61 -25.45 48.85 -23.98
N CYS A 62 -25.78 50.13 -24.14
CA CYS A 62 -26.08 51.07 -23.07
C CYS A 62 -27.53 50.89 -22.58
N GLY A 63 -27.78 50.84 -21.27
CA GLY A 63 -29.11 50.80 -20.67
C GLY A 63 -29.07 51.09 -19.16
N ALA A 64 -29.84 52.10 -18.74
CA ALA A 64 -29.82 52.72 -17.42
C ALA A 64 -30.88 52.17 -16.43
N ARG A 65 -30.69 52.51 -15.14
CA ARG A 65 -31.61 52.45 -13.95
C ARG A 65 -31.95 51.06 -13.40
N SER A 66 -32.13 50.83 -12.09
CA SER A 66 -32.07 51.65 -10.88
C SER A 66 -31.96 50.71 -9.66
N ASP A 67 -31.23 51.17 -8.64
CA ASP A 67 -31.42 51.04 -7.19
C ASP A 67 -32.22 49.85 -6.63
N THR A 68 -31.62 49.07 -5.72
CA THR A 68 -32.14 48.78 -4.36
C THR A 68 -31.06 48.13 -3.48
N GLY A 69 -30.67 48.80 -2.39
CA GLY A 69 -30.33 48.17 -1.10
C GLY A 69 -28.85 47.99 -0.74
N PRO A 70 -28.28 48.83 0.14
CA PRO A 70 -27.00 48.57 0.80
C PRO A 70 -27.23 47.83 2.13
N ASN A 71 -26.59 46.68 2.32
CA ASN A 71 -26.28 46.14 3.64
C ASN A 71 -24.82 45.68 3.65
N SER A 72 -23.92 46.60 4.02
CA SER A 72 -22.57 46.28 4.49
C SER A 72 -22.55 46.39 6.00
N ALA A 73 -22.12 45.33 6.70
CA ALA A 73 -21.45 45.45 7.99
C ALA A 73 -20.72 44.14 8.36
N ALA A 74 -19.44 44.32 8.69
CA ALA A 74 -18.54 43.53 9.55
C ALA A 74 -18.42 42.02 9.30
N THR A 75 -17.26 41.51 8.83
CA THR A 75 -16.04 41.31 9.64
C THR A 75 -16.31 40.50 10.90
N GLU A 76 -16.11 39.18 10.83
CA GLU A 76 -15.42 38.44 11.89
C GLU A 76 -14.53 37.37 11.25
N ALA A 77 -13.24 37.49 11.53
CA ALA A 77 -12.24 36.47 11.30
C ALA A 77 -12.47 35.34 12.33
N GLY A 78 -13.17 34.29 11.92
CA GLY A 78 -13.24 33.04 12.66
C GLY A 78 -12.11 32.11 12.22
N SER A 79 -10.91 32.29 12.77
CA SER A 79 -9.90 31.21 12.82
C SER A 79 -10.41 30.12 13.77
N GLY A 80 -11.34 29.31 13.27
CA GLY A 80 -11.68 28.03 13.86
C GLY A 80 -10.80 26.98 13.22
N THR A 81 -9.61 26.74 13.78
CA THR A 81 -8.93 25.45 13.58
C THR A 81 -9.84 24.40 14.20
N GLN A 82 -10.71 23.83 13.38
CA GLN A 82 -11.51 22.67 13.74
C GLN A 82 -10.56 21.47 13.74
N SER A 83 -9.77 21.34 14.81
CA SER A 83 -9.26 20.03 15.24
C SER A 83 -10.47 19.23 15.67
N THR A 84 -11.18 18.66 14.70
CA THR A 84 -11.99 17.48 14.98
C THR A 84 -10.99 16.36 15.20
N ASP A 85 -10.64 16.16 16.46
CA ASP A 85 -10.23 14.86 16.96
C ASP A 85 -11.45 13.94 16.76
N THR A 86 -11.64 13.49 15.52
CA THR A 86 -12.73 12.62 15.14
C THR A 86 -12.46 11.31 15.84
N ALA A 87 -13.25 11.02 16.88
CA ALA A 87 -13.25 9.71 17.51
C ALA A 87 -13.26 8.63 16.42
N PRO A 88 -12.46 7.56 16.55
CA PRO A 88 -12.43 6.47 15.56
C PRO A 88 -13.88 6.07 15.28
N ALA A 89 -14.29 6.12 14.02
CA ALA A 89 -15.63 5.71 13.67
C ALA A 89 -15.77 4.24 14.06
N ASP A 90 -16.60 3.97 15.07
CA ASP A 90 -16.79 2.62 15.59
C ASP A 90 -17.40 1.75 14.47
N TRP A 91 -16.70 0.69 14.07
CA TRP A 91 -17.13 -0.19 12.98
C TRP A 91 -18.32 -1.02 13.45
N GLY A 92 -19.51 -0.72 12.94
CA GLY A 92 -20.61 -1.65 13.05
C GLY A 92 -20.33 -2.94 12.27
N LYS A 93 -20.87 -4.08 12.72
CA LYS A 93 -20.79 -5.36 11.97
C LYS A 93 -21.21 -5.22 10.51
N GLY A 94 -22.22 -4.39 10.23
CA GLY A 94 -22.70 -4.12 8.87
C GLY A 94 -21.71 -3.32 8.02
N ASP A 95 -20.93 -2.44 8.64
CA ASP A 95 -19.92 -1.63 7.94
C ASP A 95 -18.74 -2.49 7.52
N TYR A 96 -18.30 -3.42 8.38
CA TYR A 96 -17.25 -4.38 8.04
C TYR A 96 -17.61 -5.24 6.82
N GLU A 97 -18.80 -5.84 6.82
CA GLU A 97 -19.23 -6.69 5.70
C GLU A 97 -19.37 -5.90 4.40
N LYS A 98 -19.90 -4.68 4.48
CA LYS A 98 -20.00 -3.76 3.33
C LYS A 98 -18.63 -3.39 2.80
N ALA A 99 -17.67 -3.10 3.68
CA ALA A 99 -16.29 -2.81 3.33
C ALA A 99 -15.63 -4.01 2.63
N MET A 100 -15.67 -5.20 3.23
CA MET A 100 -15.13 -6.43 2.64
C MET A 100 -15.70 -6.71 1.24
N LYS A 101 -17.02 -6.56 1.06
CA LYS A 101 -17.69 -6.74 -0.23
C LYS A 101 -17.26 -5.70 -1.26
N ARG A 102 -17.03 -4.46 -0.82
CA ARG A 102 -16.49 -3.40 -1.68
C ARG A 102 -15.07 -3.72 -2.11
N LEU A 103 -14.17 -3.94 -1.16
CA LEU A 103 -12.75 -4.26 -1.40
C LEU A 103 -12.59 -5.46 -2.33
N THR A 104 -13.38 -6.53 -2.13
CA THR A 104 -13.36 -7.71 -3.00
C THR A 104 -13.79 -7.37 -4.44
N ARG A 105 -14.74 -6.44 -4.61
CA ARG A 105 -15.15 -5.98 -5.93
C ARG A 105 -14.09 -5.10 -6.58
N THR A 106 -13.47 -4.20 -5.81
CA THR A 106 -12.46 -3.26 -6.32
C THR A 106 -11.26 -4.01 -6.92
N LEU A 107 -10.74 -5.01 -6.21
CA LEU A 107 -9.56 -5.76 -6.67
C LEU A 107 -9.92 -6.91 -7.63
N ARG A 108 -11.19 -7.09 -8.00
CA ARG A 108 -11.55 -8.16 -8.94
C ARG A 108 -11.06 -7.82 -10.34
N ASP A 109 -10.06 -8.56 -10.81
CA ASP A 109 -9.57 -8.53 -12.19
C ASP A 109 -9.79 -9.90 -12.85
N THR A 110 -10.62 -9.96 -13.90
CA THR A 110 -10.92 -11.21 -14.61
C THR A 110 -9.84 -11.61 -15.62
N ASP A 111 -8.91 -10.71 -15.93
CA ASP A 111 -7.82 -10.94 -16.87
C ASP A 111 -6.49 -11.26 -16.16
N ALA A 112 -6.49 -11.28 -14.83
CA ALA A 112 -5.36 -11.66 -14.00
C ALA A 112 -5.60 -13.02 -13.33
N GLU A 113 -4.51 -13.72 -13.04
CA GLU A 113 -4.54 -15.00 -12.33
C GLU A 113 -4.07 -14.79 -10.90
N LEU A 114 -4.92 -15.13 -9.94
CA LEU A 114 -4.65 -14.96 -8.51
C LEU A 114 -3.54 -15.91 -8.05
N VAL A 115 -2.53 -15.34 -7.39
CA VAL A 115 -1.41 -16.08 -6.79
C VAL A 115 -1.61 -16.20 -5.29
N ASP A 116 -1.90 -15.09 -4.61
CA ASP A 116 -2.13 -15.04 -3.16
C ASP A 116 -3.01 -13.83 -2.81
N SER A 117 -3.65 -13.86 -1.64
CA SER A 117 -4.47 -12.75 -1.13
C SER A 117 -4.60 -12.74 0.39
N GLY A 118 -5.03 -11.61 0.93
CA GLY A 118 -5.30 -11.49 2.37
C GLY A 118 -6.15 -10.29 2.75
N PHE A 119 -6.73 -10.38 3.95
CA PHE A 119 -7.57 -9.36 4.57
C PHE A 119 -7.14 -9.03 6.00
N PRO A 120 -5.93 -8.49 6.22
CA PRO A 120 -5.51 -8.13 7.57
C PRO A 120 -6.25 -6.88 8.08
N ASP A 121 -6.41 -6.80 9.39
CA ASP A 121 -6.85 -5.58 10.05
C ASP A 121 -5.78 -4.49 9.89
N VAL A 122 -6.19 -3.23 9.76
CA VAL A 122 -5.28 -2.08 9.60
C VAL A 122 -4.28 -1.98 10.75
N MET A 123 -4.69 -2.36 11.96
CA MET A 123 -3.82 -2.36 13.15
C MET A 123 -2.78 -3.47 13.15
N ASP A 124 -2.98 -4.54 12.39
CA ASP A 124 -1.99 -5.60 12.22
C ASP A 124 -1.01 -5.25 11.08
N GLY A 125 -1.45 -4.40 10.16
CA GLY A 125 -0.69 -4.01 8.98
C GLY A 125 -0.45 -5.19 8.03
N ILE A 126 0.64 -5.10 7.27
CA ILE A 126 1.11 -6.17 6.38
C ILE A 126 2.61 -6.33 6.60
N SER A 127 3.08 -7.58 6.64
CA SER A 127 4.48 -7.91 6.40
C SER A 127 4.54 -9.27 5.73
N ARG A 128 4.64 -9.27 4.40
CA ARG A 128 4.58 -10.49 3.58
C ARG A 128 5.70 -10.50 2.56
N THR A 129 6.43 -11.61 2.52
CA THR A 129 7.46 -11.87 1.52
C THR A 129 6.91 -12.80 0.45
N PHE A 130 6.96 -12.35 -0.80
CA PHE A 130 6.45 -13.06 -1.96
C PHE A 130 7.58 -13.52 -2.87
N ARG A 131 7.34 -14.60 -3.60
CA ARG A 131 8.18 -15.04 -4.71
C ARG A 131 7.46 -14.74 -6.02
N THR A 132 8.22 -14.33 -7.03
CA THR A 132 7.72 -13.97 -8.36
C THR A 132 8.42 -14.79 -9.45
N PRO A 133 8.32 -16.13 -9.42
CA PRO A 133 9.02 -16.98 -10.38
C PRO A 133 8.40 -16.91 -11.78
N GLY A 134 9.14 -17.39 -12.77
CA GLY A 134 8.68 -17.53 -14.15
C GLY A 134 8.90 -16.28 -14.98
N GLU A 135 8.13 -16.15 -16.06
CA GLU A 135 8.34 -15.10 -17.09
C GLU A 135 7.23 -14.04 -17.08
N ARG A 136 6.05 -14.36 -16.51
CA ARG A 136 4.91 -13.45 -16.50
C ARG A 136 5.08 -12.36 -15.44
N PRO A 137 4.82 -11.08 -15.76
CA PRO A 137 4.83 -10.03 -14.75
C PRO A 137 3.77 -10.27 -13.68
N TYR A 138 4.10 -9.87 -12.46
CA TYR A 138 3.22 -9.88 -11.32
C TYR A 138 2.67 -8.47 -11.08
N ARG A 139 1.52 -8.40 -10.42
CA ARG A 139 0.94 -7.16 -9.93
C ARG A 139 0.47 -7.36 -8.50
N LEU A 140 0.85 -6.46 -7.61
CA LEU A 140 0.31 -6.39 -6.26
C LEU A 140 -0.80 -5.34 -6.29
N ASP A 141 -2.04 -5.76 -6.03
CA ASP A 141 -3.18 -4.86 -5.92
C ASP A 141 -3.51 -4.70 -4.42
N VAL A 142 -3.73 -3.47 -3.97
CA VAL A 142 -4.04 -3.12 -2.57
C VAL A 142 -5.17 -2.09 -2.53
N ASP A 143 -6.15 -2.27 -1.65
CA ASP A 143 -7.16 -1.27 -1.29
C ASP A 143 -7.39 -1.41 0.22
N CYS A 144 -7.81 -0.34 0.88
CA CYS A 144 -8.17 -0.35 2.29
C CYS A 144 -9.49 0.36 2.54
N ALA A 145 -10.23 -0.16 3.51
CA ALA A 145 -11.35 0.51 4.12
C ALA A 145 -10.96 0.83 5.56
N ALA A 146 -10.74 2.11 5.84
CA ALA A 146 -10.24 2.62 7.11
C ALA A 146 -10.81 4.03 7.37
N PRO A 147 -12.05 4.15 7.87
CA PRO A 147 -12.66 5.41 8.26
C PRO A 147 -11.73 6.27 9.13
N GLY A 148 -11.57 7.53 8.75
CA GLY A 148 -10.67 8.46 9.46
C GLY A 148 -9.19 8.34 9.08
N THR A 149 -8.81 7.32 8.31
CA THR A 149 -7.47 7.16 7.74
C THR A 149 -7.53 7.43 6.25
N GLY A 150 -6.84 8.48 5.79
CA GLY A 150 -6.81 8.85 4.37
C GLY A 150 -5.85 7.98 3.55
N GLU A 151 -4.66 7.72 4.09
CA GLU A 151 -3.60 6.99 3.40
C GLU A 151 -2.84 6.08 4.38
N LEU A 152 -2.39 4.93 3.88
CA LEU A 152 -1.39 4.07 4.51
C LEU A 152 -0.09 4.12 3.71
N THR A 153 1.05 3.83 4.34
CA THR A 153 2.32 3.72 3.62
C THR A 153 2.63 2.25 3.36
N LEU A 154 2.72 1.88 2.09
CA LEU A 154 3.20 0.59 1.61
C LEU A 154 4.68 0.70 1.25
N THR A 155 5.52 -0.08 1.91
CA THR A 155 6.92 -0.25 1.55
C THR A 155 7.10 -1.53 0.74
N LEU A 156 7.66 -1.40 -0.46
CA LEU A 156 8.06 -2.52 -1.30
C LEU A 156 9.58 -2.64 -1.28
N LYS A 157 10.10 -3.84 -0.98
CA LYS A 157 11.55 -4.08 -0.83
C LYS A 157 12.02 -5.33 -1.54
N ARG A 158 13.12 -5.25 -2.28
CA ARG A 158 13.82 -6.40 -2.89
C ARG A 158 15.33 -6.21 -2.79
N GLY A 159 15.97 -6.98 -1.90
CA GLY A 159 17.40 -6.81 -1.62
C GLY A 159 17.68 -5.41 -1.04
N ASP A 160 18.54 -4.64 -1.73
CA ASP A 160 18.90 -3.27 -1.35
C ASP A 160 17.96 -2.20 -1.98
N GLU A 161 17.05 -2.61 -2.85
CA GLU A 161 16.03 -1.73 -3.45
C GLU A 161 14.83 -1.65 -2.50
N GLU A 162 14.36 -0.43 -2.21
CA GLU A 162 13.24 -0.16 -1.32
C GLU A 162 12.51 1.11 -1.77
N GLN A 163 11.18 1.06 -1.85
CA GLN A 163 10.35 2.18 -2.27
C GLN A 163 9.06 2.23 -1.46
N ASP A 164 8.72 3.44 -1.01
CA ASP A 164 7.47 3.74 -0.31
C ASP A 164 6.42 4.27 -1.28
N TRP A 165 5.18 3.83 -1.08
CA TRP A 165 3.99 4.20 -1.83
C TRP A 165 2.87 4.60 -0.87
N ALA A 166 2.07 5.59 -1.25
CA ALA A 166 0.83 5.89 -0.55
C ALA A 166 -0.26 4.94 -1.08
N VAL A 167 -0.95 4.27 -0.15
CA VAL A 167 -2.16 3.49 -0.43
C VAL A 167 -3.33 4.32 0.03
N THR A 168 -4.21 4.71 -0.88
CA THR A 168 -5.35 5.57 -0.54
C THR A 168 -6.46 4.71 0.05
N CYS A 169 -6.90 5.01 1.26
CA CYS A 169 -8.01 4.28 1.86
C CYS A 169 -9.35 4.92 1.52
N ASN A 170 -10.36 4.06 1.42
CA ASN A 170 -11.75 4.40 1.23
C ASN A 170 -12.11 4.95 -0.17
N ASP A 171 -11.22 4.87 -1.15
CA ASP A 171 -11.53 5.21 -2.54
C ASP A 171 -12.27 4.07 -3.26
N GLN A 172 -12.44 4.20 -4.58
CA GLN A 172 -13.15 3.24 -5.43
C GLN A 172 -12.21 2.46 -6.36
N GLU A 173 -10.91 2.67 -6.22
CA GLU A 173 -9.88 2.12 -7.10
C GLU A 173 -8.84 1.40 -6.24
N ALA A 174 -8.24 0.34 -6.76
CA ALA A 174 -7.14 -0.31 -6.05
C ALA A 174 -5.84 0.37 -6.49
N ASP A 175 -4.93 0.57 -5.54
CA ASP A 175 -3.53 0.88 -5.84
C ASP A 175 -2.88 -0.39 -6.42
N ARG A 176 -2.25 -0.25 -7.59
CA ARG A 176 -1.70 -1.38 -8.35
C ARG A 176 -0.22 -1.15 -8.58
N PHE A 177 0.58 -2.14 -8.19
CA PHE A 177 2.03 -2.09 -8.26
C PHE A 177 2.55 -3.20 -9.16
N ASN A 178 3.22 -2.84 -10.24
CA ASN A 178 3.90 -3.73 -11.17
C ASN A 178 5.18 -4.30 -10.54
N ILE A 179 5.26 -5.63 -10.52
CA ILE A 179 6.37 -6.37 -9.95
C ILE A 179 6.92 -7.31 -11.04
N PRO A 180 8.11 -7.03 -11.60
CA PRO A 180 8.73 -7.93 -12.57
C PRO A 180 8.96 -9.33 -12.00
N ALA A 181 8.82 -10.34 -12.86
CA ALA A 181 9.22 -11.69 -12.51
C ALA A 181 10.74 -11.75 -12.34
N THR A 182 11.17 -12.22 -11.17
CA THR A 182 12.59 -12.37 -10.82
C THR A 182 12.73 -13.51 -9.82
N ASP A 183 13.93 -14.10 -9.74
CA ASP A 183 14.24 -15.13 -8.75
C ASP A 183 14.39 -14.58 -7.31
N LYS A 184 14.48 -13.26 -7.15
CA LYS A 184 14.65 -12.62 -5.85
C LYS A 184 13.26 -12.34 -5.23
N PRO A 185 12.99 -12.81 -4.00
CA PRO A 185 11.76 -12.48 -3.33
C PRO A 185 11.70 -10.99 -3.01
N PHE A 186 10.49 -10.44 -2.98
CA PHE A 186 10.23 -9.08 -2.52
C PHE A 186 9.34 -9.12 -1.28
N THR A 187 9.42 -8.09 -0.45
CA THR A 187 8.57 -7.93 0.74
C THR A 187 7.68 -6.71 0.56
N ALA A 188 6.39 -6.88 0.81
CA ALA A 188 5.42 -5.80 0.92
C ALA A 188 5.10 -5.62 2.41
N SER A 189 5.22 -4.38 2.90
CA SER A 189 4.93 -4.05 4.28
C SER A 189 4.07 -2.80 4.41
N ILE A 190 3.08 -2.85 5.28
CA ILE A 190 2.34 -1.68 5.78
C ILE A 190 2.48 -1.73 7.29
N ALA A 191 3.12 -0.73 7.89
CA ALA A 191 3.24 -0.67 9.34
C ALA A 191 1.86 -0.43 9.98
N ALA A 192 1.65 -0.98 11.17
CA ALA A 192 0.52 -0.59 11.99
C ALA A 192 0.58 0.92 12.27
N PRO A 193 -0.52 1.67 12.10
CA PRO A 193 -0.53 3.09 12.40
C PRO A 193 -0.34 3.34 13.90
N ASP A 194 0.28 4.47 14.24
CA ASP A 194 0.52 4.87 15.63
C ASP A 194 -0.78 5.24 16.38
N SER A 195 -1.84 5.55 15.63
CA SER A 195 -3.18 5.82 16.15
C SER A 195 -4.04 4.55 16.14
N LYS A 196 -5.07 4.52 16.98
CA LYS A 196 -6.07 3.42 17.03
C LYS A 196 -7.00 3.49 15.81
N ALA A 197 -6.45 3.31 14.62
CA ALA A 197 -7.22 3.20 13.39
C ALA A 197 -8.00 1.88 13.39
N THR A 198 -9.21 1.89 12.86
CA THR A 198 -10.00 0.67 12.66
C THR A 198 -10.24 0.49 11.18
N GLY A 199 -10.04 -0.73 10.70
CA GLY A 199 -10.38 -1.07 9.33
C GLY A 199 -9.74 -2.34 8.84
N VAL A 200 -9.93 -2.60 7.56
CA VAL A 200 -9.38 -3.78 6.88
C VAL A 200 -8.64 -3.35 5.63
N ILE A 201 -7.51 -4.00 5.38
CA ILE A 201 -6.75 -3.91 4.14
C ILE A 201 -7.09 -5.14 3.32
N HIS A 202 -7.32 -5.01 2.02
CA HIS A 202 -7.38 -6.12 1.09
C HIS A 202 -6.21 -6.03 0.14
N TRP A 203 -5.45 -7.10 0.02
CA TRP A 203 -4.39 -7.19 -0.97
C TRP A 203 -4.49 -8.50 -1.75
N GLN A 204 -4.03 -8.48 -2.99
CA GLN A 204 -3.82 -9.68 -3.79
C GLN A 204 -2.60 -9.54 -4.67
N LEU A 205 -1.83 -10.62 -4.72
CA LEU A 205 -0.78 -10.81 -5.70
C LEU A 205 -1.37 -11.59 -6.86
N VAL A 206 -1.25 -11.04 -8.07
CA VAL A 206 -1.74 -11.67 -9.29
C VAL A 206 -0.62 -11.75 -10.33
N THR A 207 -0.75 -12.65 -11.29
CA THR A 207 0.03 -12.58 -12.54
C THR A 207 -0.83 -11.97 -13.64
N VAL A 208 -0.23 -11.10 -14.46
CA VAL A 208 -0.90 -10.44 -15.59
C VAL A 208 -0.29 -10.88 -16.92
N ARG A 209 -0.89 -10.46 -18.04
CA ARG A 209 -0.30 -10.65 -19.38
C ARG A 209 0.73 -9.54 -19.61
N GLU A 210 1.79 -9.83 -20.37
CA GLU A 210 2.91 -8.90 -20.59
C GLU A 210 2.47 -7.53 -21.12
N ASN A 211 1.52 -7.50 -22.05
CA ASN A 211 0.97 -6.27 -22.62
C ASN A 211 -0.01 -5.51 -21.70
N ARG A 212 -0.10 -5.90 -20.42
CA ARG A 212 -1.01 -5.34 -19.41
C ARG A 212 -0.30 -5.00 -18.10
N ALA A 213 1.01 -5.20 -17.99
CA ALA A 213 1.79 -4.51 -16.96
C ALA A 213 1.56 -3.00 -17.19
N ALA A 214 1.16 -2.25 -16.15
CA ALA A 214 0.74 -0.87 -16.34
C ALA A 214 1.87 -0.05 -17.00
N ASP A 215 1.52 0.80 -17.97
CA ASP A 215 2.47 1.50 -18.84
C ASP A 215 3.26 2.62 -18.13
N ASP A 216 3.02 2.87 -16.84
CA ASP A 216 3.57 4.01 -16.09
C ASP A 216 4.85 3.68 -15.31
N CYS A 217 4.98 2.47 -14.75
CA CYS A 217 6.13 2.04 -13.95
C CYS A 217 6.48 0.58 -14.20
N GLY A 218 7.65 0.29 -14.78
CA GLY A 218 8.06 -1.09 -15.07
C GLY A 218 8.38 -1.94 -13.84
N ASP A 219 8.85 -1.31 -12.75
CA ASP A 219 9.16 -1.97 -11.48
C ASP A 219 8.92 -1.01 -10.30
N ASP A 220 7.79 -1.14 -9.62
CA ASP A 220 7.43 -0.26 -8.49
C ASP A 220 8.34 -0.43 -7.27
N ILE A 221 9.16 -1.49 -7.18
CA ILE A 221 10.15 -1.62 -6.11
C ILE A 221 11.35 -0.69 -6.33
N LYS A 222 11.67 -0.38 -7.60
CA LYS A 222 12.74 0.57 -7.95
C LYS A 222 12.25 2.02 -7.99
N GLY A 223 10.93 2.20 -8.01
CA GLY A 223 10.30 3.47 -8.30
C GLY A 223 10.30 3.79 -9.80
N CYS A 224 9.55 4.82 -10.17
CA CYS A 224 9.44 5.25 -11.55
C CYS A 224 10.48 6.32 -11.87
N ASP A 225 11.34 6.03 -12.84
CA ASP A 225 12.20 7.03 -13.46
C ASP A 225 11.28 8.04 -14.19
N GLY A 226 11.36 9.30 -13.79
CA GLY A 226 10.61 10.41 -14.39
C GLY A 226 11.36 11.09 -15.52
#